data_AF-A0A2N1Q796-F1
#
_entry.id   AF-A0A2N1Q796-F1
#
_cell.length_a   1.000
_cell.length_b   1.000
_cell.length_c   1.000
_cell.angle_alpha   90.00
_cell.angle_beta   90.00
_cell.angle_gamma   90.00
#
_symmetry.space_group_name_H-M   'P 1'
#
loop_
_entity.id
_entity.type
_entity.pdbx_description
1 polymer ?
#
loop_
_entity_poly.entity_id
_entity_poly.type
_entity_poly.pdbx_seq_one_letter_code
_entity_poly.pdbx_strand_id
1 'polypeptide(L)'
;MIKELAHAKINLALDVVKKRKDGYHDLQMIMIPIELHDTLEFKPSAKIELDSNLEIEHNAIIKTAKLMQKRFNIQEGAMIKLDKKIPLGAGLGGGSADIAAQ
;
A
#
# COMPACT_ATOMS: atom_id res chain seq x y z
N MET A 1 11.61 -5.47 15.62
CA MET A 1 10.45 -4.62 15.29
C MET A 1 10.93 -3.67 14.23
N ILE A 2 10.37 -3.74 13.03
CA ILE A 2 10.76 -2.92 11.88
C ILE A 2 9.67 -1.87 11.69
N LYS A 3 10.05 -0.66 11.30
CA LYS A 3 9.13 0.46 11.09
C LYS A 3 9.42 1.09 9.73
N GLU A 4 8.38 1.24 8.93
CA GLU A 4 8.46 1.82 7.57
C GLU A 4 7.46 2.97 7.43
N LEU A 5 7.83 3.95 6.61
CA LEU A 5 7.00 5.11 6.28
C LEU A 5 6.47 4.98 4.85
N ALA A 6 5.15 4.94 4.71
CA ALA A 6 4.47 4.88 3.42
C ALA A 6 4.05 6.28 2.99
N HIS A 7 4.93 6.98 2.25
CA HIS A 7 4.69 8.35 1.80
C HIS A 7 3.59 8.45 0.75
N ALA A 8 2.71 9.44 0.91
CA ALA A 8 1.75 9.85 -0.10
C ALA A 8 2.47 10.44 -1.32
N LYS A 9 1.74 10.53 -2.42
CA LYS A 9 2.20 11.18 -3.66
C LYS A 9 1.15 12.11 -4.25
N ILE A 10 1.62 13.12 -4.96
CA ILE A 10 0.80 14.00 -5.80
C ILE A 10 1.16 13.76 -7.27
N ASN A 11 0.16 13.77 -8.15
CA ASN A 11 0.38 13.83 -9.59
C ASN A 11 0.45 15.31 -9.97
N LEU A 12 1.64 15.87 -10.17
CA LEU A 12 1.81 17.26 -10.63
C LEU A 12 1.28 17.46 -12.05
N ALA A 13 1.38 16.43 -12.87
CA ALA A 13 0.79 16.35 -14.20
C ALA A 13 0.27 14.93 -14.43
N LEU A 14 -0.86 14.82 -15.11
CA LEU A 14 -1.44 13.57 -15.55
C LEU A 14 -2.13 13.80 -16.89
N ASP A 15 -1.74 13.02 -17.88
CA ASP A 15 -2.35 13.00 -19.21
C ASP A 15 -2.81 11.59 -19.56
N VAL A 16 -3.96 11.52 -20.24
CA VAL A 16 -4.58 10.28 -20.70
C VAL A 16 -4.25 10.12 -22.18
N VAL A 17 -3.23 9.32 -22.46
CA VAL A 17 -2.67 9.20 -23.81
C VAL A 17 -3.60 8.46 -24.76
N LYS A 18 -4.12 7.29 -24.32
CA LYS A 18 -5.10 6.51 -25.09
C LYS A 18 -5.80 5.48 -24.23
N LYS A 19 -6.99 5.07 -24.67
CA LYS A 19 -7.68 3.89 -24.14
C LYS A 19 -7.08 2.61 -24.72
N ARG A 20 -6.85 1.63 -23.85
CA ARG A 20 -6.31 0.30 -24.16
C ARG A 20 -7.44 -0.69 -24.47
N LYS A 21 -7.08 -1.81 -25.09
CA LYS A 21 -8.01 -2.91 -25.41
C LYS A 21 -8.55 -3.65 -24.19
N ASP A 22 -7.83 -3.59 -23.06
CA ASP A 22 -8.23 -4.21 -21.78
C ASP A 22 -9.17 -3.34 -20.94
N GLY A 23 -9.62 -2.19 -21.47
CA GLY A 23 -10.52 -1.27 -20.80
C GLY A 23 -9.83 -0.20 -19.93
N TYR A 24 -8.50 -0.28 -19.74
CA TYR A 24 -7.71 0.73 -19.03
C TYR A 24 -7.20 1.84 -19.97
N HIS A 25 -6.42 2.77 -19.44
CA HIS A 25 -5.79 3.85 -20.20
C HIS A 25 -4.28 3.83 -20.00
N ASP A 26 -3.53 4.12 -21.06
CA ASP A 26 -2.12 4.49 -20.93
C ASP A 26 -2.07 5.94 -20.43
N LEU A 27 -1.28 6.16 -19.38
CA LEU A 27 -1.17 7.44 -18.70
C LEU A 27 0.28 7.94 -18.77
N GLN A 28 0.44 9.24 -18.96
CA GLN A 28 1.72 9.92 -18.77
C GLN A 28 1.59 10.85 -17.56
N MET A 29 2.50 10.74 -16.61
CA MET A 29 2.38 11.48 -15.35
C MET A 29 3.72 11.87 -14.75
N ILE A 30 3.71 12.99 -14.02
CA ILE A 30 4.79 13.41 -13.14
C ILE A 30 4.28 13.24 -11.71
N MET A 31 4.88 12.30 -10.98
CA MET A 31 4.52 12.01 -9.60
C MET A 31 5.62 12.48 -8.67
N ILE A 32 5.23 13.12 -7.57
CA ILE A 32 6.14 13.50 -6.50
C ILE A 32 5.69 12.90 -5.17
N PRO A 33 6.60 12.34 -4.36
CA PRO A 33 6.29 12.01 -2.98
C PRO A 33 6.13 13.29 -2.15
N ILE A 34 5.34 13.22 -1.08
CA ILE A 34 5.18 14.29 -0.10
C ILE A 34 5.41 13.77 1.32
N GLU A 35 5.53 14.69 2.28
CA GLU A 35 5.80 14.34 3.68
C GLU A 35 4.63 13.64 4.38
N LEU A 36 3.38 13.84 3.93
CA LEU A 36 2.24 13.09 4.46
C LEU A 36 2.47 11.59 4.24
N HIS A 37 2.43 10.79 5.29
CA HIS A 37 2.71 9.36 5.21
C HIS A 37 1.86 8.56 6.19
N ASP A 38 1.61 7.30 5.85
CA ASP A 38 1.18 6.28 6.80
C ASP A 38 2.40 5.67 7.50
N THR A 39 2.18 4.97 8.60
CA THR A 39 3.26 4.28 9.33
C THR A 39 2.92 2.81 9.48
N LEU A 40 3.85 1.94 9.07
CA LEU A 40 3.73 0.49 9.23
C LEU A 40 4.76 -0.02 10.23
N GLU A 41 4.33 -0.82 11.19
CA GLU A 41 5.21 -1.50 12.14
C GLU A 41 5.03 -3.02 12.04
N PHE A 42 6.15 -3.74 12.01
CA PHE A 42 6.18 -5.18 11.77
C PHE A 42 6.82 -5.92 12.94
N LYS A 43 6.18 -7.02 13.33
CA LYS A 43 6.69 -7.99 14.31
C LYS A 43 6.43 -9.41 13.82
N PRO A 44 7.35 -10.36 14.02
CA PRO A 44 7.06 -11.77 13.77
C PRO A 44 5.81 -12.22 14.51
N SER A 45 4.99 -13.04 13.86
CA SER A 45 3.79 -13.65 14.45
C SER A 45 3.60 -15.06 13.88
N ALA A 46 2.72 -15.85 14.49
CA ALA A 46 2.33 -17.15 13.95
C ALA A 46 1.42 -17.02 12.71
N LYS A 47 0.72 -15.88 12.56
CA LYS A 47 -0.22 -15.62 11.46
C LYS A 47 0.03 -14.23 10.88
N ILE A 48 -0.47 -14.00 9.67
CA ILE A 48 -0.57 -12.65 9.12
C ILE A 48 -1.78 -11.98 9.74
N GLU A 49 -1.54 -10.91 10.48
CA GLU A 49 -2.55 -10.13 11.19
C GLU A 49 -2.30 -8.64 10.95
N LEU A 50 -3.37 -7.87 10.90
CA LEU A 50 -3.31 -6.42 10.72
C LEU A 50 -4.11 -5.75 11.84
N ASP A 51 -3.44 -4.87 12.58
CA ASP A 51 -4.02 -3.91 13.50
C ASP A 51 -3.98 -2.52 12.85
N SER A 52 -5.13 -1.87 12.67
CA SER A 52 -5.23 -0.60 11.97
C SER A 52 -6.10 0.37 12.75
N ASN A 53 -5.69 1.63 12.82
CA ASN A 53 -6.48 2.71 13.43
C ASN A 53 -7.74 3.08 12.63
N LEU A 54 -7.87 2.55 11.41
CA LEU A 54 -9.02 2.73 10.52
C LEU A 54 -9.45 1.38 9.97
N GLU A 55 -10.75 1.14 9.90
CA GLU A 55 -11.29 -0.04 9.21
C GLU A 55 -11.07 0.11 7.70
N ILE A 56 -10.36 -0.85 7.12
CA ILE A 56 -10.03 -0.86 5.68
C ILE A 56 -10.65 -2.11 5.08
N GLU A 57 -11.77 -1.92 4.39
CA GLU A 57 -12.39 -2.98 3.60
C GLU A 57 -11.42 -3.46 2.51
N HIS A 58 -11.38 -4.77 2.29
CA HIS A 58 -10.54 -5.41 1.26
C HIS A 58 -9.05 -5.04 1.33
N ASN A 59 -8.45 -5.11 2.53
CA ASN A 59 -7.08 -4.67 2.73
C ASN A 59 -6.06 -5.46 1.87
N ALA A 60 -5.48 -4.75 0.90
CA ALA A 60 -4.48 -5.28 0.00
C ALA A 60 -3.15 -5.64 0.68
N ILE A 61 -2.84 -5.09 1.86
CA ILE A 61 -1.67 -5.45 2.69
C ILE A 61 -1.75 -6.95 3.04
N ILE A 62 -2.83 -7.40 3.69
CA ILE A 62 -3.01 -8.83 4.04
C ILE A 62 -2.95 -9.71 2.78
N LYS A 63 -3.58 -9.27 1.69
CA LYS A 63 -3.57 -10.01 0.41
C LYS A 63 -2.14 -10.16 -0.13
N THR A 64 -1.36 -9.08 -0.13
CA THR A 64 0.04 -9.08 -0.58
C THR A 64 0.91 -9.93 0.33
N ALA A 65 0.80 -9.79 1.65
CA ALA A 65 1.52 -10.61 2.62
C ALA A 65 1.28 -12.12 2.40
N LYS A 66 0.02 -12.53 2.21
CA LYS A 66 -0.34 -13.93 1.91
C LYS A 66 0.21 -14.39 0.56
N LEU A 67 0.19 -13.51 -0.44
CA LEU A 67 0.75 -13.80 -1.77
C LEU A 67 2.27 -13.97 -1.71
N MET A 68 2.97 -13.14 -0.93
CA MET A 68 4.41 -13.26 -0.67
C MET A 68 4.75 -14.56 0.06
N GLN A 69 4.02 -14.89 1.14
CA GLN A 69 4.19 -16.18 1.84
C GLN A 69 4.09 -17.35 0.88
N LYS A 70 3.05 -17.38 0.05
CA LYS A 70 2.85 -18.44 -0.95
C LYS A 70 3.95 -18.45 -2.02
N ARG A 71 4.36 -17.28 -2.53
CA ARG A 71 5.32 -17.16 -3.65
C ARG A 71 6.73 -17.57 -3.25
N PHE A 72 7.10 -17.32 -2.00
CA PHE A 72 8.45 -17.55 -1.46
C PHE A 72 8.51 -18.70 -0.44
N ASN A 73 7.40 -19.41 -0.21
CA ASN A 73 7.29 -20.53 0.73
C ASN A 73 7.67 -20.19 2.18
N ILE A 74 7.35 -18.97 2.62
CA ILE A 74 7.59 -18.48 3.99
C ILE A 74 6.52 -19.05 4.92
N GLN A 75 6.94 -19.61 6.06
CA GLN A 75 6.03 -20.25 7.03
C GLN A 75 5.67 -19.30 8.19
N GLU A 76 6.50 -18.30 8.44
CA GLU A 76 6.34 -17.30 9.47
C GLU A 76 5.28 -16.26 9.09
N GLY A 77 4.45 -15.86 10.06
CA GLY A 77 3.52 -14.74 9.94
C GLY A 77 4.12 -13.41 10.38
N ALA A 78 3.32 -12.36 10.24
CA ALA A 78 3.67 -11.02 10.70
C ALA A 78 2.44 -10.34 11.30
N MET A 79 2.61 -9.76 12.48
CA MET A 79 1.69 -8.77 13.02
C MET A 79 2.09 -7.41 12.45
N ILE A 80 1.19 -6.83 11.66
CA ILE A 80 1.35 -5.55 11.00
C ILE A 80 0.50 -4.55 11.75
N LYS A 81 1.08 -3.45 12.21
CA LYS A 81 0.33 -2.31 12.74
C LYS A 81 0.38 -1.17 11.74
N LEU A 82 -0.79 -0.64 11.37
CA LEU A 82 -0.96 0.47 10.45
C LEU A 82 -1.55 1.68 11.19
N ASP A 83 -0.80 2.76 11.22
CA ASP A 83 -1.30 4.09 11.58
C ASP A 83 -1.60 4.86 10.30
N LYS A 84 -2.87 4.81 9.88
CA LYS A 84 -3.39 5.43 8.66
C LYS A 84 -3.66 6.92 8.90
N LYS A 85 -2.96 7.76 8.15
CA LYS A 85 -3.08 9.23 8.10
C LYS A 85 -3.42 9.73 6.70
N ILE A 86 -3.04 9.01 5.65
CA ILE A 86 -3.39 9.36 4.27
C ILE A 86 -4.89 9.08 4.07
N PRO A 87 -5.71 10.10 3.75
CA PRO A 87 -7.14 9.90 3.58
C PRO A 87 -7.46 8.91 2.45
N LEU A 88 -8.41 8.01 2.71
CA LEU A 88 -8.87 7.04 1.71
C LEU A 88 -9.51 7.76 0.52
N GLY A 89 -9.22 7.29 -0.70
CA GLY A 89 -9.82 7.82 -1.92
C GLY A 89 -9.39 9.23 -2.34
N ALA A 90 -8.47 9.89 -1.62
CA ALA A 90 -8.06 11.27 -1.90
C ALA A 90 -7.15 11.44 -3.14
N GLY A 91 -6.91 10.38 -3.93
CA GLY A 91 -6.00 10.43 -5.07
C GLY A 91 -4.51 10.51 -4.68
N LEU A 92 -4.18 10.35 -3.41
CA LEU A 92 -2.83 10.51 -2.84
C LEU A 92 -1.98 9.23 -2.85
N GLY A 93 -2.52 8.11 -3.35
CA GLY A 93 -1.77 6.85 -3.50
C GLY A 93 -1.46 6.10 -2.20
N GLY A 94 -2.08 6.46 -1.07
CA GLY A 94 -1.75 5.88 0.24
C GLY A 94 -1.84 4.36 0.30
N GLY A 95 -2.93 3.76 -0.22
CA GLY A 95 -3.06 2.29 -0.23
C GLY A 95 -1.97 1.58 -1.04
N SER A 96 -1.52 2.18 -2.15
CA SER A 96 -0.41 1.63 -2.93
C SER A 96 0.93 1.80 -2.22
N ALA A 97 1.13 2.93 -1.53
CA ALA A 97 2.32 3.18 -0.73
C ALA A 97 2.42 2.18 0.43
N ASP A 98 1.32 1.88 1.13
CA ASP A 98 1.30 0.88 2.21
C ASP A 98 1.74 -0.50 1.73
N ILE A 99 1.24 -0.94 0.57
CA ILE A 99 1.59 -2.25 -0.01
C ILE A 99 3.07 -2.29 -0.37
N ALA A 100 3.63 -1.18 -0.88
CA ALA A 100 5.02 -1.10 -1.30
C ALA A 100 6.00 -1.01 -0.12
N ALA A 101 5.56 -0.45 1.02
CA ALA A 101 6.35 -0.33 2.24
C ALA A 101 6.36 -1.60 3.11
N GLN A 102 5.60 -2.63 2.71
CA GLN A 102 5.43 -3.90 3.42
C GLN A 102 6.50 -4.95 3.07
#